data_AF-A0A0W8IPL6-F1
#
_entry.id   AF-A0A0W8IPL6-F1
#
_cell.length_a   1.000
_cell.length_b   1.000
_cell.length_c   1.000
_cell.angle_alpha   90.00
_cell.angle_beta   90.00
_cell.angle_gamma   90.00
#
_symmetry.space_group_name_H-M   'P 1'
#
loop_
_entity.id
_entity.type
_entity.pdbx_description
1 polymer ?
#
loop_
_entity_poly.entity_id
_entity_poly.type
_entity_poly.pdbx_seq_one_letter_code
_entity_poly.pdbx_strand_id
1 'polypeptide(L)'
;MTDSTAPRAPGGSPPPADDAAPAPPAGGDTASDAAWEALLAGRARPVPPPGAELVERYGPLVAHRGPLVLAQLGQSLDGFIASRTGHAEFVTGPQDREHLHRLRALVDAVVVGVGTVVADDCRLTVRAVPGPHPTRVVLDPSARAPLTAAVLTDGAAPTVWVVGEHADVPAPPSPHVAVLPVPADEHGLAPRAVLEALAGRGLHRVLVEGGGRTVSRFLAAGTLDRLYLTTAPLLIGDGVPGIRFRGADHLSGALRAPVRRFVLGDDLCTELTFRA
;
A
#
# COMPACT_ATOMS: atom_id res chain seq x y z
N MET A 1 -44.73 37.14 -28.95
CA MET A 1 -43.95 35.89 -28.95
C MET A 1 -42.54 36.24 -28.53
N THR A 2 -42.28 36.23 -27.23
CA THR A 2 -40.97 36.53 -26.63
C THR A 2 -40.48 35.20 -26.06
N ASP A 3 -39.50 34.60 -26.72
CA ASP A 3 -38.89 33.35 -26.27
C ASP A 3 -37.84 33.68 -25.20
N SER A 4 -38.13 33.23 -23.98
CA SER A 4 -37.34 33.46 -22.76
C SER A 4 -36.61 32.17 -22.45
N THR A 5 -35.32 32.08 -22.82
CA THR A 5 -34.45 30.97 -22.44
C THR A 5 -33.66 31.34 -21.20
N ALA A 6 -34.19 30.97 -20.03
CA ALA A 6 -33.47 31.02 -18.77
C ALA A 6 -32.38 29.91 -18.72
N PRO A 7 -31.21 30.16 -18.10
CA PRO A 7 -30.18 29.15 -17.95
C PRO A 7 -30.60 28.09 -16.91
N ARG A 8 -30.48 26.81 -17.28
CA ARG A 8 -30.67 25.66 -16.36
C ARG A 8 -29.60 25.68 -15.28
N ALA A 9 -30.02 25.61 -14.02
CA ALA A 9 -29.16 25.38 -12.87
C ALA A 9 -28.39 24.05 -13.03
N PRO A 10 -27.14 23.96 -12.57
CA PRO A 10 -26.41 22.70 -12.54
C PRO A 10 -27.11 21.74 -11.57
N GLY A 11 -27.52 20.57 -12.07
CA GLY A 11 -28.09 19.51 -11.27
C GLY A 11 -27.11 19.08 -10.19
N GLY A 12 -27.52 19.17 -8.92
CA GLY A 12 -26.78 18.60 -7.81
C GLY A 12 -26.63 17.10 -8.03
N SER A 13 -25.40 16.62 -8.09
CA SER A 13 -25.13 15.20 -8.00
C SER A 13 -25.64 14.69 -6.65
N PRO A 14 -26.25 13.49 -6.59
CA PRO A 14 -26.60 12.89 -5.32
C PRO A 14 -25.34 12.71 -4.47
N PRO A 15 -25.45 12.78 -3.13
CA PRO A 15 -24.30 12.54 -2.26
C PRO A 15 -23.71 11.15 -2.55
N PRO A 16 -22.37 11.00 -2.44
CA PRO A 16 -21.74 9.69 -2.55
C PRO A 16 -22.35 8.75 -1.50
N ALA A 17 -22.66 7.53 -1.91
CA ALA A 17 -23.10 6.49 -0.99
C ALA A 17 -21.93 6.13 -0.08
N ASP A 18 -21.93 6.74 1.10
CA ASP A 18 -20.97 6.48 2.15
C ASP A 18 -21.32 5.16 2.88
N ASP A 19 -20.27 4.46 3.29
CA ASP A 19 -20.19 3.86 4.63
C ASP A 19 -21.07 2.66 5.02
N ALA A 20 -21.32 1.73 4.09
CA ALA A 20 -21.65 0.37 4.50
C ALA A 20 -20.40 -0.51 4.47
N ALA A 21 -19.91 -0.91 5.66
CA ALA A 21 -19.05 -2.07 5.75
C ALA A 21 -19.73 -3.23 5.00
N PRO A 22 -19.04 -3.93 4.08
CA PRO A 22 -19.64 -5.09 3.44
C PRO A 22 -20.11 -6.04 4.54
N ALA A 23 -21.33 -6.55 4.40
CA ALA A 23 -21.82 -7.62 5.26
C ALA A 23 -20.73 -8.71 5.30
N PRO A 24 -20.39 -9.25 6.50
CA PRO A 24 -19.38 -10.29 6.59
C PRO A 24 -19.76 -11.41 5.62
N PRO A 25 -18.81 -11.92 4.81
CA PRO A 25 -19.13 -12.95 3.83
C PRO A 25 -19.80 -14.12 4.55
N ALA A 26 -20.95 -14.54 4.02
CA ALA A 26 -21.65 -15.71 4.51
C ALA A 26 -20.75 -16.94 4.29
N GLY A 27 -20.19 -17.46 5.39
CA GLY A 27 -19.46 -18.73 5.41
C GLY A 27 -18.01 -18.65 4.93
N GLY A 28 -17.12 -18.13 5.77
CA GLY A 28 -15.70 -18.46 5.66
C GLY A 28 -15.51 -19.97 5.82
N ASP A 29 -14.68 -20.57 4.96
CA ASP A 29 -14.25 -21.93 5.16
C ASP A 29 -13.42 -21.98 6.46
N THR A 30 -13.94 -22.67 7.48
CA THR A 30 -13.32 -22.80 8.80
C THR A 30 -11.83 -23.17 8.76
N ALA A 31 -11.40 -23.91 7.74
CA ALA A 31 -10.00 -24.29 7.57
C ALA A 31 -9.13 -23.15 6.98
N SER A 32 -9.70 -22.31 6.13
CA SER A 32 -9.06 -21.06 5.68
C SER A 32 -8.90 -20.08 6.84
N ASP A 33 -9.91 -19.95 7.69
CA ASP A 33 -9.84 -19.09 8.89
C ASP A 33 -8.77 -19.59 9.87
N ALA A 34 -8.74 -20.90 10.15
CA ALA A 34 -7.71 -21.50 11.00
C ALA A 34 -6.29 -21.34 10.43
N ALA A 35 -6.13 -21.47 9.11
CA ALA A 35 -4.85 -21.22 8.44
C ALA A 35 -4.42 -19.75 8.57
N TRP A 36 -5.35 -18.81 8.43
CA TRP A 36 -5.07 -17.39 8.61
C TRP A 36 -4.68 -17.05 10.05
N GLU A 37 -5.41 -17.56 11.04
CA GLU A 37 -5.07 -17.40 12.46
C GLU A 37 -3.69 -17.97 12.79
N ALA A 38 -3.33 -19.11 12.19
CA ALA A 38 -2.00 -19.70 12.36
C ALA A 38 -0.90 -18.78 11.79
N LEU A 39 -1.12 -18.19 10.61
CA LEU A 39 -0.18 -17.25 9.99
C LEU A 39 0.00 -15.98 10.82
N LEU A 40 -1.09 -15.40 11.32
CA LEU A 40 -1.04 -14.25 12.25
C LEU A 40 -0.26 -14.56 13.52
N ALA A 41 -0.37 -15.80 14.01
CA ALA A 41 0.38 -16.27 15.17
C ALA A 41 1.83 -16.72 14.83
N GLY A 42 2.33 -16.42 13.64
CA GLY A 42 3.71 -16.70 13.24
C GLY A 42 3.98 -18.15 12.82
N ARG A 43 2.94 -18.95 12.52
CA ARG A 43 3.06 -20.38 12.18
C ARG A 43 2.82 -20.62 10.69
N ALA A 44 3.89 -20.93 9.96
CA ALA A 44 3.87 -21.23 8.51
C ALA A 44 3.78 -22.74 8.18
N ARG A 45 3.21 -23.58 9.05
CA ARG A 45 3.18 -25.03 8.83
C ARG A 45 2.21 -25.42 7.72
N PRO A 46 2.46 -26.50 6.97
CA PRO A 46 1.53 -26.98 5.95
C PRO A 46 0.19 -27.36 6.59
N VAL A 47 -0.89 -26.80 6.05
CA VAL A 47 -2.28 -27.15 6.38
C VAL A 47 -2.81 -27.95 5.18
N PRO A 48 -3.31 -29.18 5.35
CA PRO A 48 -3.98 -29.89 4.26
C PRO A 48 -5.17 -29.07 3.77
N PRO A 49 -5.58 -29.15 2.49
CA PRO A 49 -6.74 -28.41 2.01
C PRO A 49 -7.98 -28.70 2.89
N PRO A 50 -8.75 -27.66 3.27
CA PRO A 50 -8.66 -26.26 2.84
C PRO A 50 -7.64 -25.40 3.63
N GLY A 51 -7.16 -24.29 3.03
CA GLY A 51 -6.21 -23.35 3.67
C GLY A 51 -4.76 -23.41 3.17
N ALA A 52 -4.43 -24.40 2.33
CA ALA A 52 -3.10 -24.56 1.73
C ALA A 52 -2.67 -23.33 0.90
N GLU A 53 -3.60 -22.67 0.21
CA GLU A 53 -3.31 -21.50 -0.63
C GLU A 53 -2.81 -20.29 0.20
N LEU A 54 -3.40 -20.06 1.38
CA LEU A 54 -2.94 -18.99 2.29
C LEU A 54 -1.55 -19.29 2.83
N VAL A 55 -1.30 -20.54 3.23
CA VAL A 55 0.02 -20.97 3.71
C VAL A 55 1.07 -20.88 2.61
N GLU A 56 0.74 -21.29 1.38
CA GLU A 56 1.64 -21.19 0.23
C GLU A 56 1.98 -19.72 -0.08
N ARG A 57 0.97 -18.85 -0.07
CA ARG A 57 1.14 -17.43 -0.39
C ARG A 57 1.93 -16.70 0.68
N TYR A 58 1.52 -16.79 1.95
CA TYR A 58 2.04 -15.96 3.05
C TYR A 58 3.01 -16.67 3.99
N GLY A 59 3.05 -18.00 3.98
CA GLY A 59 3.98 -18.79 4.78
C GLY A 59 5.44 -18.36 4.63
N PRO A 60 5.95 -18.07 3.42
CA PRO A 60 7.31 -17.53 3.24
C PRO A 60 7.55 -16.20 3.95
N LEU A 61 6.54 -15.31 4.01
CA LEU A 61 6.64 -14.06 4.75
C LEU A 61 6.77 -14.34 6.25
N VAL A 62 5.91 -15.22 6.77
CA VAL A 62 5.87 -15.59 8.18
C VAL A 62 7.13 -16.33 8.62
N ALA A 63 7.69 -17.18 7.74
CA ALA A 63 8.92 -17.92 7.99
C ALA A 63 10.19 -17.04 7.93
N HIS A 64 10.12 -15.89 7.26
CA HIS A 64 11.25 -14.97 7.12
C HIS A 64 11.78 -14.50 8.47
N ARG A 65 13.11 -14.54 8.64
CA ARG A 65 13.80 -14.14 9.87
C ARG A 65 14.51 -12.82 9.65
N GLY A 66 14.36 -11.90 10.61
CA GLY A 66 14.96 -10.57 10.55
C GLY A 66 14.11 -9.55 9.79
N PRO A 67 14.70 -8.40 9.43
CA PRO A 67 14.03 -7.34 8.69
C PRO A 67 13.48 -7.83 7.35
N LEU A 68 12.33 -7.27 6.95
CA LEU A 68 11.64 -7.63 5.72
C LEU A 68 10.95 -6.40 5.14
N VAL A 69 11.26 -6.06 3.89
CA VAL A 69 10.68 -4.95 3.16
C VAL A 69 9.92 -5.46 1.95
N LEU A 70 8.61 -5.33 2.04
CA LEU A 70 7.65 -5.69 1.01
C LEU A 70 7.22 -4.42 0.28
N ALA A 71 6.84 -4.56 -0.98
CA ALA A 71 6.05 -3.55 -1.66
C ALA A 71 4.83 -4.19 -2.32
N GLN A 72 3.71 -3.48 -2.37
CA GLN A 72 2.57 -3.84 -3.20
C GLN A 72 2.17 -2.66 -4.09
N LEU A 73 1.88 -2.96 -5.36
CA LEU A 73 1.34 -2.01 -6.32
C LEU A 73 0.31 -2.70 -7.22
N GLY A 74 -0.90 -2.15 -7.29
CA GLY A 74 -1.91 -2.51 -8.29
C GLY A 74 -1.82 -1.58 -9.50
N GLN A 75 -1.89 -2.13 -10.71
CA GLN A 75 -1.85 -1.37 -11.96
C GLN A 75 -2.79 -1.99 -13.02
N SER A 76 -3.13 -1.20 -14.03
CA SER A 76 -3.73 -1.65 -15.27
C SER A 76 -2.77 -2.50 -16.11
N LEU A 77 -3.30 -3.19 -17.13
CA LEU A 77 -2.52 -4.03 -18.04
C LEU A 77 -1.45 -3.25 -18.82
N ASP A 78 -1.70 -1.98 -19.08
CA ASP A 78 -0.76 -1.04 -19.72
C ASP A 78 0.16 -0.30 -18.72
N GLY A 79 0.11 -0.64 -17.43
CA GLY A 79 1.12 -0.25 -16.43
C GLY A 79 0.86 1.08 -15.72
N PHE A 80 -0.40 1.47 -15.56
CA PHE A 80 -0.82 2.70 -14.90
C PHE A 80 -1.59 2.41 -13.61
N ILE A 81 -1.43 3.29 -12.61
CA ILE A 81 -1.97 3.11 -11.25
C ILE A 81 -3.12 4.07 -10.95
N ALA A 82 -3.40 4.99 -11.86
CA ALA A 82 -4.48 5.95 -11.77
C ALA A 82 -4.79 6.49 -13.17
N SER A 83 -5.97 7.06 -13.36
CA SER A 83 -6.30 7.83 -14.57
C SER A 83 -5.38 9.05 -14.74
N ARG A 84 -5.47 9.74 -15.89
CA ARG A 84 -4.74 10.99 -16.15
C ARG A 84 -5.00 12.08 -15.11
N THR A 85 -6.15 12.06 -14.44
CA THR A 85 -6.51 13.02 -13.39
C THR A 85 -6.10 12.56 -11.99
N GLY A 86 -5.42 11.43 -11.87
CA GLY A 86 -5.02 10.85 -10.59
C GLY A 86 -6.12 10.03 -9.90
N HIS A 87 -7.25 9.76 -10.56
CA HIS A 87 -8.30 8.93 -9.98
C HIS A 87 -7.83 7.46 -9.95
N ALA A 88 -7.58 6.95 -8.74
CA ALA A 88 -6.99 5.63 -8.50
C ALA A 88 -7.99 4.63 -7.87
N GLU A 89 -9.25 5.02 -7.66
CA GLU A 89 -10.23 4.15 -7.04
C GLU A 89 -10.53 2.95 -7.95
N PHE A 90 -10.45 1.74 -7.37
CA PHE A 90 -10.78 0.47 -8.01
C PHE A 90 -9.97 0.10 -9.26
N VAL A 91 -8.67 0.45 -9.29
CA VAL A 91 -7.78 -0.14 -10.32
C VAL A 91 -7.73 -1.66 -10.20
N THR A 92 -7.69 -2.20 -8.98
CA THR A 92 -7.74 -3.65 -8.71
C THR A 92 -9.04 -4.05 -8.00
N GLY A 93 -9.36 -5.34 -8.10
CA GLY A 93 -10.57 -5.95 -7.58
C GLY A 93 -10.55 -6.23 -6.06
N PRO A 94 -11.67 -6.71 -5.52
CA PRO A 94 -11.81 -6.94 -4.08
C PRO A 94 -10.84 -8.00 -3.53
N GLN A 95 -10.43 -8.99 -4.32
CA GLN A 95 -9.50 -10.04 -3.90
C GLN A 95 -8.06 -9.50 -3.76
N ASP A 96 -7.64 -8.54 -4.59
CA ASP A 96 -6.36 -7.84 -4.40
C ASP A 96 -6.41 -6.91 -3.18
N ARG A 97 -7.55 -6.26 -2.93
CA ARG A 97 -7.75 -5.49 -1.69
C ARG A 97 -7.66 -6.40 -0.45
N GLU A 98 -8.26 -7.58 -0.51
CA GLU A 98 -8.16 -8.58 0.56
C GLU A 98 -6.70 -9.04 0.75
N HIS A 99 -5.96 -9.25 -0.35
CA HIS A 99 -4.52 -9.53 -0.31
C HIS A 99 -3.72 -8.41 0.35
N LEU A 100 -3.96 -7.15 -0.01
CA LEU A 100 -3.34 -5.98 0.61
C LEU A 100 -3.59 -5.94 2.12
N HIS A 101 -4.83 -6.16 2.53
CA HIS A 101 -5.19 -6.19 3.93
C HIS A 101 -4.53 -7.34 4.71
N ARG A 102 -4.31 -8.50 4.07
CA ARG A 102 -3.49 -9.57 4.65
C ARG A 102 -2.02 -9.18 4.77
N LEU A 103 -1.43 -8.53 3.76
CA LEU A 103 -0.05 -8.05 3.87
C LEU A 103 0.09 -7.04 5.01
N ARG A 104 -0.82 -6.07 5.13
CA ARG A 104 -0.87 -5.10 6.25
C ARG A 104 -0.91 -5.79 7.61
N ALA A 105 -1.67 -6.87 7.74
CA ALA A 105 -1.79 -7.61 9.00
C ALA A 105 -0.53 -8.42 9.38
N LEU A 106 0.40 -8.63 8.44
CA LEU A 106 1.62 -9.43 8.61
C LEU A 106 2.92 -8.60 8.75
N VAL A 107 2.78 -7.27 8.82
CA VAL A 107 3.89 -6.33 8.91
C VAL A 107 3.73 -5.42 10.13
N ASP A 108 4.85 -4.86 10.58
CA ASP A 108 4.89 -3.93 11.71
C ASP A 108 4.48 -2.53 11.29
N ALA A 109 4.79 -2.16 10.04
CA ALA A 109 4.52 -0.84 9.49
C ALA A 109 4.10 -0.87 8.02
N VAL A 110 3.21 0.07 7.68
CA VAL A 110 2.81 0.37 6.31
C VAL A 110 3.27 1.78 5.93
N VAL A 111 4.03 1.88 4.85
CA VAL A 111 4.67 3.11 4.37
C VAL A 111 4.00 3.59 3.10
N VAL A 112 3.60 4.87 3.07
CA VAL A 112 3.16 5.57 1.86
C VAL A 112 3.86 6.91 1.73
N GLY A 113 3.92 7.43 0.50
CA GLY A 113 4.32 8.82 0.27
C GLY A 113 3.16 9.77 0.55
N VAL A 114 3.45 10.99 1.00
CA VAL A 114 2.45 12.05 1.21
C VAL A 114 1.58 12.33 -0.03
N GLY A 115 2.09 12.11 -1.24
CA GLY A 115 1.31 12.27 -2.46
C GLY A 115 0.06 11.38 -2.49
N THR A 116 0.17 10.15 -1.97
CA THR A 116 -0.95 9.21 -1.85
C THR A 116 -1.94 9.65 -0.77
N VAL A 117 -1.44 10.17 0.36
CA VAL A 117 -2.29 10.73 1.41
C VAL A 117 -3.10 11.92 0.89
N VAL A 118 -2.47 12.83 0.13
CA VAL A 118 -3.13 14.00 -0.45
C VAL A 118 -4.16 13.61 -1.51
N ALA A 119 -3.86 12.59 -2.32
CA ALA A 119 -4.75 12.15 -3.40
C ALA A 119 -5.96 11.35 -2.89
N ASP A 120 -5.74 10.45 -1.94
CA ASP A 120 -6.71 9.38 -1.63
C ASP A 120 -7.24 9.42 -0.19
N ASP A 121 -6.74 10.32 0.66
CA ASP A 121 -7.00 10.36 2.12
C ASP A 121 -7.00 8.96 2.77
N CYS A 122 -5.98 8.19 2.43
CA CYS A 122 -5.92 6.77 2.74
C CYS A 122 -5.93 6.51 4.27
N ARG A 123 -6.58 5.44 4.72
CA ARG A 123 -6.64 5.10 6.16
C ARG A 123 -5.52 4.16 6.64
N LEU A 124 -4.96 3.36 5.72
CA LEU A 124 -3.86 2.41 5.95
C LEU A 124 -4.10 1.36 7.07
N THR A 125 -5.36 1.07 7.41
CA THR A 125 -5.75 0.04 8.39
C THR A 125 -6.09 -1.30 7.74
N VAL A 126 -6.25 -2.35 8.57
CA VAL A 126 -6.74 -3.67 8.18
C VAL A 126 -8.27 -3.73 8.32
N ARG A 127 -9.02 -4.01 7.25
CA ARG A 127 -10.49 -3.94 7.25
C ARG A 127 -11.18 -5.07 6.50
N ALA A 128 -10.50 -5.69 5.54
CA ALA A 128 -11.07 -6.78 4.75
C ALA A 128 -10.81 -8.19 5.32
N VAL A 129 -9.96 -8.30 6.36
CA VAL A 129 -9.63 -9.57 7.03
C VAL A 129 -9.42 -9.33 8.53
N PRO A 130 -9.53 -10.36 9.39
CA PRO A 130 -9.09 -10.28 10.78
C PRO A 130 -7.58 -10.02 10.86
N GLY A 131 -7.13 -9.21 11.83
CA GLY A 131 -5.70 -9.00 12.07
C GLY A 131 -5.39 -7.64 12.69
N PRO A 132 -4.16 -7.45 13.19
CA PRO A 132 -3.72 -6.19 13.78
C PRO A 132 -3.59 -5.10 12.71
N HIS A 133 -3.74 -3.83 13.11
CA HIS A 133 -3.35 -2.71 12.26
C HIS A 133 -1.83 -2.49 12.36
N PRO A 134 -1.12 -2.30 11.23
CA PRO A 134 0.28 -1.90 11.26
C PRO A 134 0.40 -0.44 11.69
N THR A 135 1.59 -0.06 12.15
CA THR A 135 1.94 1.36 12.32
C THR A 135 1.88 2.06 10.96
N ARG A 136 1.16 3.17 10.88
CA ARG A 136 1.02 3.95 9.65
C ARG A 136 2.22 4.86 9.51
N VAL A 137 2.89 4.85 8.37
CA VAL A 137 4.09 5.66 8.13
C VAL A 137 3.87 6.54 6.90
N VAL A 138 3.92 7.85 7.09
CA VAL A 138 3.76 8.83 6.00
C VAL A 138 5.10 9.47 5.72
N LEU A 139 5.63 9.26 4.50
CA LEU A 139 6.86 9.89 4.03
C LEU A 139 6.54 11.27 3.45
N ASP A 140 6.96 12.31 4.16
CA ASP A 140 6.60 13.68 3.86
C ASP A 140 7.75 14.64 4.16
N PRO A 141 8.79 14.68 3.30
CA PRO A 141 10.01 15.45 3.55
C PRO A 141 9.78 16.94 3.82
N SER A 142 8.62 17.49 3.44
CA SER A 142 8.29 18.91 3.55
C SER A 142 7.01 19.18 4.34
N ALA A 143 6.54 18.20 5.15
CA ALA A 143 5.37 18.33 6.01
C ALA A 143 4.09 18.87 5.31
N ARG A 144 3.79 18.35 4.12
CA ARG A 144 2.66 18.76 3.25
C ARG A 144 1.36 18.00 3.49
N ALA A 145 1.36 16.96 4.32
CA ALA A 145 0.16 16.20 4.62
C ALA A 145 -0.92 17.14 5.21
N PRO A 146 -2.16 17.10 4.71
CA PRO A 146 -3.25 17.85 5.33
C PRO A 146 -3.42 17.42 6.78
N LEU A 147 -3.48 18.37 7.72
CA LEU A 147 -3.68 18.05 9.14
C LEU A 147 -5.08 17.48 9.43
N THR A 148 -5.97 17.48 8.44
CA THR A 148 -7.27 16.82 8.48
C THR A 148 -7.23 15.38 7.98
N ALA A 149 -6.14 14.93 7.36
CA ALA A 149 -6.05 13.61 6.76
C ALA A 149 -6.28 12.49 7.79
N ALA A 150 -7.00 11.45 7.39
CA ALA A 150 -7.44 10.36 8.27
C ALA A 150 -6.27 9.70 9.02
N VAL A 151 -5.12 9.52 8.34
CA VAL A 151 -3.89 8.99 8.97
C VAL A 151 -3.36 9.82 10.15
N LEU A 152 -3.71 11.10 10.23
CA LEU A 152 -3.27 12.00 11.30
C LEU A 152 -4.34 12.24 12.37
N THR A 153 -5.62 11.96 12.08
CA THR A 153 -6.74 12.41 12.91
C THR A 153 -7.60 11.28 13.50
N ASP A 154 -7.75 10.15 12.83
CA ASP A 154 -8.77 9.15 13.18
C ASP A 154 -8.44 8.30 14.42
N GLY A 155 -7.18 8.27 14.87
CA GLY A 155 -6.73 7.48 16.00
C GLY A 155 -6.82 5.96 15.84
N ALA A 156 -7.08 5.45 14.62
CA ALA A 156 -7.33 4.03 14.40
C ALA A 156 -6.07 3.15 14.58
N ALA A 157 -4.89 3.72 14.34
CA ALA A 157 -3.61 3.05 14.53
C ALA A 157 -2.51 4.07 14.89
N PRO A 158 -1.40 3.66 15.51
CA PRO A 158 -0.24 4.53 15.67
C PRO A 158 0.22 5.07 14.32
N THR A 159 0.63 6.34 14.28
CA THR A 159 1.14 6.99 13.07
C THR A 159 2.53 7.54 13.32
N VAL A 160 3.45 7.27 12.39
CA VAL A 160 4.77 7.90 12.31
C VAL A 160 4.78 8.81 11.08
N TRP A 161 4.83 10.11 11.31
CA TRP A 161 4.97 11.12 10.26
C TRP A 161 6.45 11.40 10.03
N VAL A 162 7.02 10.83 8.97
CA VAL A 162 8.44 10.94 8.65
C VAL A 162 8.67 12.19 7.82
N VAL A 163 9.45 13.10 8.36
CA VAL A 163 9.69 14.44 7.81
C VAL A 163 11.19 14.66 7.59
N GLY A 164 11.54 15.63 6.76
CA GLY A 164 12.94 16.04 6.63
C GLY A 164 13.45 16.62 7.95
N GLU A 165 14.70 16.34 8.31
CA GLU A 165 15.32 16.80 9.56
C GLU A 165 15.23 18.31 9.80
N HIS A 166 15.19 19.09 8.71
CA HIS A 166 15.09 20.55 8.74
C HIS A 166 13.74 21.09 8.23
N ALA A 167 12.72 20.23 8.11
CA ALA A 167 11.39 20.68 7.73
C ALA A 167 10.76 21.51 8.84
N ASP A 168 10.01 22.55 8.46
CA ASP A 168 9.09 23.23 9.37
C ASP A 168 7.83 22.36 9.50
N VAL A 169 7.63 21.76 10.67
CA VAL A 169 6.58 20.77 10.90
C VAL A 169 5.54 21.37 11.83
N PRO A 170 4.27 21.51 11.38
CA PRO A 170 3.21 21.95 12.27
C PRO A 170 2.98 20.91 13.37
N ALA A 171 2.43 21.37 14.49
CA ALA A 171 2.05 20.46 15.57
C ALA A 171 1.07 19.40 15.05
N PRO A 172 1.31 18.10 15.32
CA PRO A 172 0.40 17.05 14.87
C PRO A 172 -0.97 17.23 15.54
N PRO A 173 -2.07 16.96 14.84
CA PRO A 173 -3.43 17.20 15.32
C PRO A 173 -3.86 16.20 16.40
N SER A 174 -3.08 15.14 16.66
CA SER A 174 -3.47 14.07 17.58
C SER A 174 -2.27 13.37 18.23
N PRO A 175 -2.41 12.87 19.47
CA PRO A 175 -1.31 12.30 20.26
C PRO A 175 -0.82 10.94 19.76
N HIS A 176 -1.60 10.24 18.94
CA HIS A 176 -1.19 8.97 18.33
C HIS A 176 -0.21 9.15 17.16
N VAL A 177 0.08 10.41 16.77
CA VAL A 177 1.01 10.77 15.71
C VAL A 177 2.36 11.15 16.31
N ALA A 178 3.38 10.35 16.02
CA ALA A 178 4.76 10.68 16.32
C ALA A 178 5.43 11.29 15.08
N VAL A 179 5.99 12.49 15.21
CA VAL A 179 6.84 13.08 14.17
C VAL A 179 8.24 12.46 14.27
N LEU A 180 8.78 12.03 13.13
CA LEU A 180 10.11 11.41 13.03
C LEU A 180 10.96 12.17 11.99
N PRO A 181 11.85 13.06 12.44
CA PRO A 181 12.80 13.72 11.54
C PRO A 181 13.84 12.71 11.03
N VAL A 182 14.11 12.75 9.73
CA VAL A 182 15.10 11.89 9.04
C VAL A 182 15.89 12.75 8.05
N PRO A 183 17.20 12.51 7.87
CA PRO A 183 17.98 13.22 6.85
C PRO A 183 17.32 13.14 5.48
N ALA A 184 17.15 14.30 4.85
CA ALA A 184 16.60 14.43 3.51
C ALA A 184 17.56 15.26 2.65
N ASP A 185 17.73 14.84 1.40
CA ASP A 185 18.49 15.57 0.39
C ASP A 185 17.55 16.15 -0.68
N GLU A 186 18.11 16.63 -1.79
CA GLU A 186 17.35 17.13 -2.95
C GLU A 186 16.45 16.06 -3.59
N HIS A 187 16.73 14.78 -3.35
CA HIS A 187 15.92 13.65 -3.77
C HIS A 187 14.90 13.23 -2.70
N GLY A 188 14.92 13.84 -1.51
CA GLY A 188 14.00 13.63 -0.40
C GLY A 188 14.52 12.60 0.61
N LEU A 189 13.61 11.83 1.19
CA LEU A 189 13.96 10.83 2.20
C LEU A 189 14.57 9.59 1.56
N ALA A 190 15.82 9.27 1.92
CA ALA A 190 16.51 8.08 1.44
C ALA A 190 15.85 6.80 2.02
N PRO A 191 15.46 5.81 1.20
CA PRO A 191 14.78 4.60 1.70
C PRO A 191 15.51 3.84 2.80
N ARG A 192 16.86 3.77 2.74
CA ARG A 192 17.67 3.11 3.77
C ARG A 192 17.60 3.83 5.12
N ALA A 193 17.75 5.16 5.12
CA ALA A 193 17.66 5.97 6.33
C ALA A 193 16.27 5.88 6.96
N VAL A 194 15.21 5.85 6.14
CA VAL A 194 13.83 5.61 6.63
C VAL A 194 13.73 4.25 7.31
N LEU A 195 14.19 3.17 6.66
CA LEU A 195 14.14 1.82 7.22
C LEU A 195 14.96 1.69 8.51
N GLU A 196 16.13 2.32 8.59
CA GLU A 196 16.95 2.37 9.80
C GLU A 196 16.24 3.10 10.94
N ALA A 197 15.62 4.25 10.66
CA ALA A 197 14.86 5.01 11.64
C ALA A 197 13.62 4.25 12.15
N LEU A 198 12.94 3.51 11.26
CA LEU A 198 11.82 2.63 11.63
C LEU A 198 12.29 1.43 12.46
N ALA A 199 13.41 0.80 12.08
CA ALA A 199 14.00 -0.31 12.83
C ALA A 199 14.43 0.11 14.24
N GLY A 200 14.91 1.34 14.44
CA GLY A 200 15.19 1.92 15.76
C GLY A 200 13.96 2.02 16.67
N ARG A 201 12.75 1.90 16.11
CA ARG A 201 11.47 1.86 16.83
C ARG A 201 10.87 0.45 16.90
N GLY A 202 11.64 -0.57 16.54
CA GLY A 202 11.21 -1.96 16.52
C GLY A 202 10.34 -2.35 15.32
N LEU A 203 10.24 -1.48 14.29
CA LEU A 203 9.45 -1.73 13.09
C LEU A 203 10.37 -2.34 12.01
N HIS A 204 10.40 -3.67 11.92
CA HIS A 204 11.36 -4.40 11.08
C HIS A 204 10.74 -4.98 9.81
N ARG A 205 9.43 -5.20 9.83
CA ARG A 205 8.63 -5.70 8.72
C ARG A 205 7.84 -4.54 8.16
N VAL A 206 8.20 -4.09 6.97
CA VAL A 206 7.66 -2.88 6.35
C VAL A 206 6.98 -3.24 5.04
N LEU A 207 5.74 -2.78 4.86
CA LEU A 207 5.06 -2.81 3.58
C LEU A 207 5.04 -1.41 2.96
N VAL A 208 5.65 -1.25 1.81
CA VAL A 208 5.57 -0.03 1.00
C VAL A 208 4.39 -0.14 0.06
N GLU A 209 3.34 0.65 0.31
CA GLU A 209 2.15 0.70 -0.51
C GLU A 209 2.13 1.93 -1.41
N GLY A 210 1.18 1.93 -2.36
CA GLY A 210 0.49 3.13 -2.82
C GLY A 210 1.37 4.33 -3.17
N GLY A 211 1.60 4.51 -4.46
CA GLY A 211 2.34 5.60 -5.06
C GLY A 211 3.51 5.06 -5.87
N GLY A 212 3.39 5.06 -7.21
CA GLY A 212 4.40 4.51 -8.12
C GLY A 212 5.79 5.09 -7.85
N ARG A 213 5.87 6.37 -7.47
CA ARG A 213 7.11 7.05 -7.06
C ARG A 213 7.75 6.44 -5.80
N THR A 214 6.97 6.17 -4.75
CA THR A 214 7.48 5.64 -3.48
C THR A 214 8.00 4.23 -3.68
N VAL A 215 7.20 3.34 -4.28
CA VAL A 215 7.61 1.97 -4.59
C VAL A 215 8.87 1.96 -5.47
N SER A 216 8.92 2.81 -6.50
CA SER A 216 10.09 2.90 -7.39
C SER A 216 11.35 3.37 -6.68
N ARG A 217 11.25 4.25 -5.69
CA ARG A 217 12.40 4.71 -4.90
C ARG A 217 12.99 3.59 -4.06
N PHE A 218 12.16 2.81 -3.38
CA PHE A 218 12.62 1.65 -2.62
C PHE A 218 13.22 0.57 -3.54
N LEU A 219 12.61 0.34 -4.70
CA LEU A 219 13.15 -0.57 -5.71
C LEU A 219 14.53 -0.10 -6.20
N ALA A 220 14.66 1.18 -6.58
CA ALA A 220 15.91 1.76 -7.08
C ALA A 220 17.02 1.80 -6.03
N ALA A 221 16.67 1.98 -4.75
CA ALA A 221 17.61 1.87 -3.63
C ALA A 221 18.04 0.42 -3.34
N GLY A 222 17.41 -0.55 -4.03
CA GLY A 222 17.64 -1.98 -3.85
C GLY A 222 17.25 -2.46 -2.47
N THR A 223 16.31 -1.79 -1.77
CA THR A 223 15.94 -2.10 -0.39
C THR A 223 14.73 -3.03 -0.27
N LEU A 224 14.04 -3.33 -1.37
CA LEU A 224 12.94 -4.28 -1.39
C LEU A 224 13.46 -5.72 -1.33
N ASP A 225 12.86 -6.53 -0.49
CA ASP A 225 13.05 -7.98 -0.49
C ASP A 225 12.03 -8.63 -1.44
N ARG A 226 10.78 -8.13 -1.43
CA ARG A 226 9.70 -8.64 -2.28
C ARG A 226 8.85 -7.50 -2.86
N LEU A 227 8.35 -7.71 -4.07
CA LEU A 227 7.39 -6.83 -4.74
C LEU A 227 6.20 -7.65 -5.24
N TYR A 228 5.00 -7.31 -4.76
CA TYR A 228 3.72 -7.80 -5.27
C TYR A 228 3.18 -6.80 -6.28
N LEU A 229 3.26 -7.16 -7.57
CA LEU A 229 2.74 -6.35 -8.66
C LEU A 229 1.46 -6.98 -9.20
N THR A 230 0.32 -6.41 -8.84
CA THR A 230 -0.99 -6.86 -9.30
C THR A 230 -1.39 -6.13 -10.58
N THR A 231 -1.76 -6.89 -11.60
CA THR A 231 -2.21 -6.37 -12.89
C THR A 231 -3.68 -6.70 -13.10
N ALA A 232 -4.51 -5.67 -13.21
CA ALA A 232 -5.93 -5.78 -13.49
C ALA A 232 -6.20 -5.82 -15.00
N PRO A 233 -7.27 -6.50 -15.47
CA PRO A 233 -7.58 -6.68 -16.89
C PRO A 233 -8.25 -5.45 -17.52
N LEU A 234 -7.69 -4.26 -17.30
CA LEU A 234 -8.15 -3.00 -17.87
C LEU A 234 -7.00 -2.21 -18.49
N LEU A 235 -7.34 -1.26 -19.37
CA LEU A 235 -6.40 -0.34 -20.01
C LEU A 235 -6.78 1.09 -19.63
N ILE A 236 -5.80 1.90 -19.23
CA ILE A 236 -6.02 3.29 -18.80
C ILE A 236 -5.61 4.29 -19.90
N GLY A 237 -4.52 4.04 -20.62
CA GLY A 237 -3.94 4.99 -21.56
C GLY A 237 -2.96 5.96 -20.88
N ASP A 238 -3.18 7.27 -20.99
CA ASP A 238 -2.25 8.31 -20.52
C ASP A 238 -2.31 8.60 -19.01
N GLY A 239 -2.41 7.53 -18.21
CA GLY A 239 -2.58 7.58 -16.76
C GLY A 239 -1.33 7.96 -15.96
N VAL A 240 -1.45 7.89 -14.64
CA VAL A 240 -0.30 7.97 -13.74
C VAL A 240 0.48 6.65 -13.82
N PRO A 241 1.76 6.65 -14.24
CA PRO A 241 2.49 5.41 -14.42
C PRO A 241 2.78 4.73 -13.08
N GLY A 242 2.85 3.40 -13.10
CA GLY A 242 3.28 2.59 -11.96
C GLY A 242 4.77 2.69 -11.69
N ILE A 243 5.48 1.56 -11.80
CA ILE A 243 6.91 1.51 -11.48
C ILE A 243 7.73 2.23 -12.56
N ARG A 244 8.53 3.21 -12.15
CA ARG A 244 9.43 4.03 -12.98
C ARG A 244 10.71 4.35 -12.21
N PHE A 245 11.84 3.84 -12.70
CA PHE A 245 13.17 4.12 -12.16
C PHE A 245 14.19 4.19 -13.30
N ARG A 246 15.39 4.71 -13.00
CA ARG A 246 16.49 4.70 -13.97
C ARG A 246 16.97 3.26 -14.17
N GLY A 247 16.67 2.69 -15.33
CA GLY A 247 17.09 1.36 -15.73
C GLY A 247 18.50 1.34 -16.35
N ALA A 248 18.90 0.15 -16.79
CA ALA A 248 20.11 -0.05 -17.59
C ALA A 248 19.85 0.26 -19.07
N ASP A 249 20.90 0.67 -19.79
CA ASP A 249 20.83 0.93 -21.24
C ASP A 249 20.60 -0.34 -22.08
N HIS A 250 20.95 -1.51 -21.53
CA HIS A 250 20.79 -2.81 -22.17
C HIS A 250 19.97 -3.78 -21.32
N LEU A 251 19.16 -4.63 -21.96
CA LEU A 251 18.29 -5.61 -21.30
C LEU A 251 19.04 -6.67 -20.47
N SER A 252 20.33 -6.88 -20.74
CA SER A 252 21.20 -7.72 -19.90
C SER A 252 21.42 -7.12 -18.51
N GLY A 253 21.32 -5.80 -18.37
CA GLY A 253 21.37 -5.07 -17.10
C GLY A 253 19.99 -4.82 -16.46
N ALA A 254 18.90 -5.34 -17.04
CA ALA A 254 17.58 -5.20 -16.46
C ALA A 254 17.47 -6.00 -15.16
N LEU A 255 16.72 -5.47 -14.19
CA LEU A 255 16.42 -6.18 -12.95
C LEU A 255 15.62 -7.46 -13.27
N ARG A 256 16.15 -8.60 -12.81
CA ARG A 256 15.50 -9.91 -12.91
C ARG A 256 15.45 -10.52 -11.52
N ALA A 257 14.33 -11.15 -11.21
CA ALA A 257 14.07 -11.78 -9.93
C ALA A 257 13.30 -13.09 -10.16
N PRO A 258 13.48 -14.12 -9.30
CA PRO A 258 12.55 -15.23 -9.21
C PRO A 258 11.12 -14.73 -8.99
N VAL A 259 10.15 -15.40 -9.63
CA VAL A 259 8.75 -15.01 -9.58
C VAL A 259 7.82 -16.11 -9.10
N ARG A 260 6.77 -15.73 -8.37
CA ARG A 260 5.55 -16.52 -8.15
C ARG A 260 4.36 -15.74 -8.70
N ARG A 261 3.28 -16.45 -9.04
CA ARG A 261 2.06 -15.83 -9.58
C ARG A 261 0.83 -16.36 -8.86
N PHE A 262 -0.10 -15.46 -8.60
CA PHE A 262 -1.38 -15.75 -7.97
C PHE A 262 -2.49 -15.08 -8.77
N VAL A 263 -3.61 -15.78 -8.93
CA VAL A 263 -4.85 -15.20 -9.46
C VAL A 263 -5.65 -14.67 -8.27
N LEU A 264 -6.07 -13.40 -8.34
CA LEU A 264 -6.84 -12.71 -7.31
C LEU A 264 -8.14 -12.21 -7.94
N GLY A 265 -9.14 -13.08 -8.02
CA GLY A 265 -10.33 -12.79 -8.82
C GLY A 265 -9.96 -12.68 -10.29
N ASP A 266 -10.23 -11.53 -10.91
CA ASP A 266 -9.87 -11.24 -12.29
C ASP A 266 -8.43 -10.69 -12.45
N ASP A 267 -7.77 -10.36 -11.33
CA ASP A 267 -6.43 -9.78 -11.33
C ASP A 267 -5.33 -10.85 -11.29
N LEU A 268 -4.16 -10.53 -11.86
CA LEU A 268 -2.96 -11.37 -11.78
C LEU A 268 -1.89 -10.67 -10.92
N CYS A 269 -1.59 -11.24 -9.75
CA CYS A 269 -0.49 -10.81 -8.90
C CYS A 269 0.80 -11.56 -9.26
N THR A 270 1.83 -10.82 -9.65
CA THR A 270 3.19 -11.35 -9.81
C THR A 270 4.04 -10.89 -8.63
N GLU A 271 4.51 -11.86 -7.84
CA GLU A 271 5.49 -11.63 -6.78
C GLU A 271 6.90 -11.77 -7.33
N LEU A 272 7.74 -10.75 -7.13
CA LEU A 272 9.17 -10.77 -7.42
C LEU A 272 9.96 -10.83 -6.11
N THR A 273 10.96 -11.71 -6.02
CA THR A 273 11.86 -11.81 -4.85
C THR A 273 13.26 -11.31 -5.21
N PHE A 274 13.73 -10.24 -4.58
CA PHE A 274 15.04 -9.63 -4.88
C PHE A 274 16.14 -10.06 -3.91
N ARG A 275 15.80 -10.29 -2.65
CA ARG A 275 16.72 -10.71 -1.59
C ARG A 275 16.12 -11.93 -0.90
N ALA A 276 16.93 -12.97 -0.71
CA ALA A 276 16.55 -14.22 -0.07
C ALA A 276 17.08 -14.25 1.36
#